data_AF-A0A6I9NVU7-F1
#
_entry.id   AF-A0A6I9NVU7-F1
#
_cell.length_a   1.000
_cell.length_b   1.000
_cell.length_c   1.000
_cell.angle_alpha   90.00
_cell.angle_beta   90.00
_cell.angle_gamma   90.00
#
_symmetry.space_group_name_H-M   'P 1'
#
loop_
_entity.id
_entity.type
_entity.pdbx_description
1 polymer ?
#
loop_
_entity_poly.entity_id
_entity_poly.type
_entity_poly.pdbx_seq_one_letter_code
_entity_poly.pdbx_strand_id
1 'polypeptide(L)'
;LITTTSRKLDREQQTEHVLEVLVSDGGPGARQSTVWVMVQVLDENDNKPTFPEKVYQVKLPERERRKKGEAIYRVFAYDRDDGPNSDLSYSIVDGNDDGKFFIDPKTAVVSSRKAFTAGSYDILTVKVTDNGRPQRSSTARLHIEWIRRPPPSTLPLLFDEQFYNFTVMENDKVSEIVGVVSLQQSSALVWFDITGKHPPVGEGDPLSAGGELCVV
;
A
#
# COMPACT_ATOMS: atom_id res chain seq x y z
N LEU A 1 -22.26 1.90 -41.06
CA LEU A 1 -21.25 1.75 -40.00
C LEU A 1 -21.98 1.73 -38.67
N ILE A 2 -22.01 0.60 -37.98
CA ILE A 2 -22.55 0.53 -36.62
C ILE A 2 -21.33 0.47 -35.71
N THR A 3 -21.01 1.59 -35.07
CA THR A 3 -19.81 1.81 -34.25
C THR A 3 -20.22 1.99 -32.79
N THR A 4 -21.08 1.10 -32.28
CA THR A 4 -21.62 1.19 -30.92
C THR A 4 -21.13 0.00 -30.11
N THR A 5 -20.60 0.26 -28.92
CA THR A 5 -20.30 -0.77 -27.93
C THR A 5 -21.59 -1.47 -27.50
N SER A 6 -21.56 -2.80 -27.37
CA SER A 6 -22.72 -3.58 -26.90
C SER A 6 -22.93 -3.52 -25.39
N ARG A 7 -21.90 -3.10 -24.63
CA ARG A 7 -21.91 -2.93 -23.17
C ARG A 7 -20.91 -1.85 -22.74
N LYS A 8 -20.99 -1.40 -21.49
CA LYS A 8 -19.96 -0.52 -20.89
C LYS A 8 -18.61 -1.26 -20.91
N LEU A 9 -17.56 -0.55 -21.32
CA LEU A 9 -16.18 -1.02 -21.21
C LEU A 9 -15.60 -0.57 -19.88
N ASP A 10 -14.68 -1.35 -19.35
CA ASP A 10 -14.05 -1.15 -18.04
C ASP A 10 -12.56 -1.48 -18.22
N ARG A 11 -11.70 -0.47 -18.01
CA ARG A 11 -10.27 -0.58 -18.27
C ARG A 11 -9.61 -1.54 -17.28
N GLU A 12 -10.06 -1.54 -16.03
CA GLU A 12 -9.57 -2.40 -14.96
C GLU A 12 -9.86 -3.88 -15.24
N GLN A 13 -10.85 -4.17 -16.09
CA GLN A 13 -11.13 -5.53 -16.58
C GLN A 13 -10.37 -5.86 -17.87
N GLN A 14 -10.36 -4.94 -18.85
CA GLN A 14 -9.74 -5.16 -20.14
C GLN A 14 -9.28 -3.85 -20.77
N THR A 15 -7.97 -3.68 -20.93
CA THR A 15 -7.35 -2.47 -21.46
C THR A 15 -7.39 -2.36 -22.98
N GLU A 16 -7.54 -3.48 -23.70
CA GLU A 16 -7.48 -3.53 -25.16
C GLU A 16 -8.45 -4.56 -25.75
N HIS A 17 -9.09 -4.20 -26.86
CA HIS A 17 -9.86 -5.11 -27.71
C HIS A 17 -9.27 -5.16 -29.12
N VAL A 18 -9.08 -6.37 -29.64
CA VAL A 18 -8.64 -6.60 -31.02
C VAL A 18 -9.81 -7.20 -31.80
N LEU A 19 -10.21 -6.51 -32.87
CA LEU A 19 -11.33 -6.88 -33.72
C LEU A 19 -10.82 -7.22 -35.13
N GLU A 20 -11.29 -8.33 -35.68
CA GLU A 20 -11.08 -8.68 -37.09
C GLU A 20 -12.29 -8.19 -37.90
N VAL A 21 -12.05 -7.33 -38.88
CA VAL A 21 -13.09 -6.76 -39.74
C VAL A 21 -12.92 -7.29 -41.16
N LEU A 22 -13.88 -8.09 -41.60
CA LEU A 22 -13.98 -8.62 -42.95
C LEU A 22 -14.91 -7.73 -43.80
N VAL A 23 -14.45 -7.34 -44.99
CA VAL A 23 -15.32 -6.78 -46.04
C VAL A 23 -15.51 -7.81 -47.16
N SER A 24 -16.73 -7.93 -47.67
CA SER A 24 -17.09 -8.84 -48.77
C SER A 24 -18.12 -8.21 -49.70
N ASP A 25 -18.00 -8.45 -51.00
CA ASP A 25 -18.95 -7.98 -52.02
C ASP A 25 -20.21 -8.88 -52.18
N GLY A 26 -20.29 -10.00 -51.45
CA GLY A 26 -21.50 -10.83 -51.32
C GLY A 26 -21.92 -11.62 -52.56
N GLY A 27 -21.12 -11.60 -53.64
CA GLY A 27 -21.43 -12.31 -54.89
C GLY A 27 -20.94 -13.77 -54.91
N PRO A 28 -21.36 -14.56 -55.92
CA PRO A 28 -20.74 -15.87 -56.19
C PRO A 28 -19.26 -15.68 -56.53
N GLY A 29 -18.35 -16.27 -55.75
CA GLY A 29 -16.90 -16.02 -55.86
C GLY A 29 -16.46 -14.70 -55.22
N ALA A 30 -17.10 -14.32 -54.11
CA ALA A 30 -16.94 -13.03 -53.46
C ALA A 30 -15.48 -12.64 -53.22
N ARG A 31 -15.14 -11.38 -53.52
CA ARG A 31 -13.85 -10.79 -53.14
C ARG A 31 -13.92 -10.36 -51.68
N GLN A 32 -12.85 -10.65 -50.95
CA GLN A 32 -12.77 -10.37 -49.53
C GLN A 32 -11.46 -9.69 -49.17
N SER A 33 -11.52 -8.84 -48.15
CA SER A 33 -10.33 -8.25 -47.51
C SER A 33 -10.58 -8.18 -46.01
N THR A 34 -9.52 -8.38 -45.24
CA THR A 34 -9.58 -8.39 -43.78
C THR A 34 -8.64 -7.34 -43.23
N VAL A 35 -9.07 -6.62 -42.19
CA VAL A 35 -8.24 -5.70 -41.43
C VAL A 35 -8.40 -5.95 -39.92
N TRP A 36 -7.32 -5.76 -39.17
CA TRP A 36 -7.34 -5.80 -37.70
C TRP A 36 -7.53 -4.39 -37.15
N VAL A 37 -8.47 -4.22 -36.24
CA VAL A 37 -8.75 -2.97 -35.53
C VAL A 37 -8.41 -3.15 -34.06
N MET A 38 -7.50 -2.35 -33.56
CA MET A 38 -7.10 -2.32 -32.15
C MET A 38 -7.81 -1.15 -31.47
N VAL A 39 -8.54 -1.43 -30.39
CA VAL A 39 -9.28 -0.46 -29.60
C VAL A 39 -8.66 -0.43 -28.20
N GLN A 40 -8.05 0.69 -27.85
CA GLN A 40 -7.54 0.94 -26.50
C GLN A 40 -8.64 1.56 -25.64
N VAL A 41 -8.84 1.01 -24.45
CA VAL A 41 -9.75 1.55 -23.45
C VAL A 41 -8.98 2.55 -22.60
N LEU A 42 -9.42 3.81 -22.63
CA LEU A 42 -8.82 4.87 -21.82
C LEU A 42 -9.38 4.82 -20.40
N ASP A 43 -8.57 5.29 -19.46
CA ASP A 43 -8.88 5.33 -18.03
C ASP A 43 -9.90 6.43 -17.69
N GLU A 44 -10.86 6.11 -16.83
CA GLU A 44 -11.70 7.07 -16.13
C GLU A 44 -11.42 6.94 -14.62
N ASN A 45 -11.46 8.04 -13.85
CA ASN A 45 -11.27 7.97 -12.39
C ASN A 45 -12.51 7.38 -11.72
N ASP A 46 -12.68 6.06 -11.84
CA ASP A 46 -13.86 5.32 -11.43
C ASP A 46 -13.63 4.35 -10.26
N ASN A 47 -12.38 4.18 -9.83
CA ASN A 47 -12.01 3.57 -8.56
C ASN A 47 -11.69 4.65 -7.52
N LYS A 48 -11.40 4.27 -6.29
CA LYS A 48 -10.97 5.22 -5.26
C LYS A 48 -9.81 4.61 -4.51
N PRO A 49 -8.93 5.44 -3.92
CA PRO A 49 -7.82 4.93 -3.15
C PRO A 49 -8.33 4.08 -2.00
N THR A 50 -7.68 2.95 -1.74
CA THR A 50 -8.12 1.96 -0.76
C THR A 50 -6.99 1.57 0.17
N PHE A 51 -7.20 1.78 1.47
CA PHE A 51 -6.38 1.16 2.50
C PHE A 51 -6.75 -0.32 2.65
N PRO A 52 -5.77 -1.24 2.75
CA PRO A 52 -6.06 -2.64 3.05
C PRO A 52 -6.79 -2.82 4.38
N GLU A 53 -6.45 -2.01 5.39
CA GLU A 53 -7.08 -2.02 6.70
C GLU A 53 -7.76 -0.70 7.02
N LYS A 54 -8.93 -0.78 7.68
CA LYS A 54 -9.62 0.43 8.19
C LYS A 54 -8.96 0.98 9.45
N VAL A 55 -8.29 0.12 10.21
CA VAL A 55 -7.65 0.44 11.48
C VAL A 55 -6.31 -0.28 11.57
N TYR A 56 -5.22 0.49 11.58
CA TYR A 56 -3.87 0.00 11.86
C TYR A 56 -3.60 0.15 13.35
N GLN A 57 -3.17 -0.93 14.02
CA GLN A 57 -2.81 -0.90 15.43
C GLN A 57 -1.33 -1.22 15.60
N VAL A 58 -0.59 -0.29 16.18
CA VAL A 58 0.86 -0.43 16.39
C VAL A 58 1.24 -0.15 17.83
N LYS A 59 2.21 -0.92 18.33
CA LYS A 59 2.82 -0.69 19.63
C LYS A 59 4.25 -0.23 19.43
N LEU A 60 4.58 0.96 19.92
CA LEU A 60 5.88 1.59 19.70
C LEU A 60 6.58 1.83 21.02
N PRO A 61 7.91 1.63 21.11
CA PRO A 61 8.63 1.98 22.31
C PRO A 61 8.56 3.50 22.51
N GLU A 62 8.49 3.93 23.76
CA GLU A 62 8.60 5.33 24.14
C GLU A 62 9.85 5.99 23.53
N ARG A 63 9.71 7.27 23.20
CA ARG A 63 10.72 8.02 22.44
C ARG A 63 11.02 9.35 23.09
N GLU A 64 12.30 9.71 23.04
CA GLU A 64 12.76 11.03 23.46
C GLU A 64 12.60 12.04 22.32
N ARG A 65 12.61 13.33 22.67
CA ARG A 65 12.57 14.41 21.68
C ARG A 65 13.80 14.36 20.78
N ARG A 66 13.60 14.37 19.47
CA ARG A 66 14.69 14.39 18.46
C ARG A 66 14.79 15.73 17.74
N LYS A 67 15.98 16.01 17.18
CA LYS A 67 16.22 17.20 16.35
C LYS A 67 15.63 17.07 14.94
N LYS A 68 15.63 15.85 14.40
CA LYS A 68 15.03 15.49 13.10
C LYS A 68 13.77 14.65 13.35
N GLY A 69 12.86 14.64 12.38
CA GLY A 69 11.70 13.74 12.43
C GLY A 69 12.18 12.30 12.34
N GLU A 70 11.74 11.46 13.26
CA GLU A 70 11.98 10.02 13.26
C GLU A 70 10.75 9.34 12.67
N ALA A 71 10.94 8.36 11.79
CA ALA A 71 9.84 7.59 11.23
C ALA A 71 9.18 6.73 12.32
N ILE A 72 7.85 6.66 12.26
CA ILE A 72 6.99 6.04 13.27
C ILE A 72 6.29 4.84 12.67
N TYR A 73 5.68 5.04 11.50
CA TYR A 73 4.94 4.02 10.79
C TYR A 73 4.70 4.48 9.35
N ARG A 74 4.67 3.56 8.40
CA ARG A 74 4.24 3.84 7.04
C ARG A 74 2.85 3.28 6.79
N VAL A 75 1.89 4.13 6.42
CA VAL A 75 0.59 3.64 5.95
C VAL A 75 0.68 3.29 4.47
N PHE A 76 -0.20 2.41 4.00
CA PHE A 76 -0.25 2.01 2.60
C PHE A 76 -1.68 2.00 2.07
N ALA A 77 -1.87 2.57 0.89
CA ALA A 77 -3.10 2.47 0.12
C ALA A 77 -2.77 2.24 -1.36
N TYR A 78 -3.74 1.71 -2.10
CA TYR A 78 -3.63 1.43 -3.52
C TYR A 78 -4.87 1.94 -4.27
N ASP A 79 -4.72 2.24 -5.55
CA ASP A 79 -5.81 2.55 -6.46
C ASP A 79 -5.64 1.71 -7.74
N ARG A 80 -6.75 1.28 -8.34
CA ARG A 80 -6.74 0.41 -9.52
C ARG A 80 -6.70 1.18 -10.83
N ASP A 81 -7.00 2.48 -10.79
CA ASP A 81 -6.96 3.36 -11.95
C ASP A 81 -5.52 3.57 -12.46
N ASP A 82 -5.33 4.29 -13.56
CA ASP A 82 -4.01 4.49 -14.18
C ASP A 82 -3.51 5.94 -14.10
N GLY A 83 -2.19 6.11 -14.10
CA GLY A 83 -1.55 7.42 -14.13
C GLY A 83 -2.02 8.37 -13.00
N PRO A 84 -2.47 9.61 -13.30
CA PRO A 84 -2.93 10.56 -12.28
C PRO A 84 -4.12 10.07 -11.44
N ASN A 85 -4.97 9.19 -11.99
CA ASN A 85 -6.13 8.65 -11.28
C ASN A 85 -5.72 7.65 -10.18
N SER A 86 -4.48 7.12 -10.23
CA SER A 86 -3.88 6.33 -9.15
C SER A 86 -2.65 6.98 -8.51
N ASP A 87 -2.32 8.23 -8.84
CA ASP A 87 -1.23 8.97 -8.17
C ASP A 87 -1.70 9.52 -6.82
N LEU A 88 -1.30 8.81 -5.76
CA LEU A 88 -1.79 9.04 -4.41
C LEU A 88 -1.06 10.19 -3.68
N SER A 89 -1.82 10.85 -2.81
CA SER A 89 -1.33 11.86 -1.87
C SER A 89 -1.94 11.65 -0.48
N TYR A 90 -1.08 11.58 0.54
CA TYR A 90 -1.45 11.27 1.92
C TYR A 90 -1.46 12.50 2.83
N SER A 91 -2.37 12.53 3.81
CA SER A 91 -2.50 13.63 4.78
C SER A 91 -3.09 13.14 6.10
N ILE A 92 -2.75 13.80 7.21
CA ILE A 92 -3.42 13.59 8.50
C ILE A 92 -4.55 14.61 8.60
N VAL A 93 -5.79 14.14 8.78
CA VAL A 93 -7.00 14.99 8.77
C VAL A 93 -7.68 15.11 10.13
N ASP A 94 -7.30 14.26 11.10
CA ASP A 94 -7.83 14.31 12.47
C ASP A 94 -6.85 13.64 13.45
N GLY A 95 -6.98 13.96 14.74
CA GLY A 95 -6.22 13.34 15.84
C GLY A 95 -4.79 13.86 16.03
N ASN A 96 -4.45 14.98 15.38
CA ASN A 96 -3.11 15.59 15.44
C ASN A 96 -3.18 17.09 15.81
N ASP A 97 -4.10 17.47 16.68
CA ASP A 97 -4.34 18.87 17.07
C ASP A 97 -3.09 19.54 17.67
N ASP A 98 -2.27 18.75 18.37
CA ASP A 98 -1.01 19.19 18.99
C ASP A 98 0.16 19.33 17.99
N GLY A 99 -0.05 18.99 16.71
CA GLY A 99 0.98 18.99 15.67
C GLY A 99 2.17 18.08 16.02
N LYS A 100 1.89 16.91 16.61
CA LYS A 100 2.91 15.93 17.02
C LYS A 100 3.45 15.17 15.82
N PHE A 101 2.61 14.91 14.83
CA PHE A 101 2.90 14.01 13.71
C PHE A 101 2.97 14.77 12.38
N PHE A 102 3.80 14.28 11.48
CA PHE A 102 3.90 14.71 10.09
C PHE A 102 3.79 13.49 9.20
N ILE A 103 3.08 13.59 8.09
CA ILE A 103 3.06 12.54 7.07
C ILE A 103 3.67 13.07 5.78
N ASP A 104 4.54 12.29 5.18
CA ASP A 104 5.04 12.58 3.84
C ASP A 104 3.96 12.18 2.82
N PRO A 105 3.52 13.10 1.94
CA PRO A 105 2.37 12.88 1.07
C PRO A 105 2.64 11.85 -0.03
N LYS A 106 3.88 11.48 -0.33
CA LYS A 106 4.21 10.54 -1.41
C LYS A 106 4.69 9.20 -0.89
N THR A 107 5.50 9.21 0.16
CA THR A 107 6.01 7.99 0.78
C THR A 107 5.06 7.42 1.83
N ALA A 108 4.08 8.21 2.31
CA ALA A 108 3.12 7.82 3.35
C ALA A 108 3.77 7.50 4.72
N VAL A 109 5.01 7.93 4.92
CA VAL A 109 5.73 7.78 6.19
C VAL A 109 5.22 8.81 7.19
N VAL A 110 4.66 8.33 8.30
CA VAL A 110 4.35 9.13 9.48
C VAL A 110 5.62 9.27 10.31
N SER A 111 5.92 10.50 10.73
CA SER A 111 7.10 10.84 11.52
C SER A 111 6.77 11.83 12.64
N SER A 112 7.62 11.88 13.66
CA SER A 112 7.50 12.88 14.74
C SER A 112 8.86 13.35 15.25
N ARG A 113 8.86 14.52 15.88
CA ARG A 113 10.01 15.09 16.61
C ARG A 113 9.77 15.14 18.12
N LYS A 114 8.55 14.80 18.57
CA LYS A 114 8.11 14.95 19.96
C LYS A 114 8.59 13.77 20.80
N ALA A 115 8.59 13.97 22.11
CA ALA A 115 8.76 12.89 23.05
C ALA A 115 7.41 12.22 23.30
N PHE A 116 7.42 10.90 23.49
CA PHE A 116 6.26 10.09 23.81
C PHE A 116 6.59 9.20 24.99
N THR A 117 5.69 9.17 25.98
CA THR A 117 5.88 8.42 27.23
C THR A 117 5.10 7.12 27.19
N ALA A 118 5.64 6.05 27.77
CA ALA A 118 4.91 4.79 27.90
C ALA A 118 3.54 4.96 28.59
N GLY A 119 2.53 4.26 28.09
CA GLY A 119 1.14 4.34 28.53
C GLY A 119 0.31 5.42 27.83
N SER A 120 0.92 6.26 26.99
CA SER A 120 0.18 7.20 26.15
C SER A 120 -0.37 6.51 24.89
N TYR A 121 -1.42 7.11 24.32
CA TYR A 121 -2.13 6.59 23.16
C TYR A 121 -2.50 7.72 22.21
N ASP A 122 -2.20 7.56 20.92
CA ASP A 122 -2.57 8.50 19.87
C ASP A 122 -3.42 7.78 18.80
N ILE A 123 -4.43 8.46 18.27
CA ILE A 123 -5.25 7.98 17.16
C ILE A 123 -5.17 9.04 16.07
N LEU A 124 -4.64 8.68 14.90
CA LEU A 124 -4.59 9.56 13.74
C LEU A 124 -5.60 9.09 12.70
N THR A 125 -6.37 10.01 12.12
CA THR A 125 -7.12 9.71 10.89
C THR A 125 -6.29 10.15 9.70
N VAL A 126 -5.83 9.18 8.91
CA VAL A 126 -5.05 9.41 7.70
C VAL A 126 -5.98 9.34 6.49
N LYS A 127 -5.93 10.38 5.65
CA LYS A 127 -6.64 10.46 4.37
C LYS A 127 -5.66 10.26 3.23
N VAL A 128 -6.08 9.48 2.24
CA VAL A 128 -5.39 9.36 0.95
C VAL A 128 -6.33 9.83 -0.16
N THR A 129 -5.80 10.56 -1.13
CA THR A 129 -6.55 11.15 -2.25
C THR A 129 -5.77 10.91 -3.54
N ASP A 130 -6.43 10.54 -4.62
CA ASP A 130 -5.83 10.48 -5.96
C ASP A 130 -5.72 11.88 -6.60
N ASN A 131 -5.03 11.96 -7.73
CA ASN A 131 -4.90 13.18 -8.53
C ASN A 131 -5.85 13.19 -9.75
N GLY A 132 -6.86 12.32 -9.77
CA GLY A 132 -7.85 12.24 -10.83
C GLY A 132 -8.90 13.35 -10.80
N ARG A 133 -9.82 13.34 -11.78
CA ARG A 133 -10.90 14.34 -11.89
C ARG A 133 -12.27 13.68 -12.15
N PRO A 134 -13.24 13.80 -11.23
CA PRO A 134 -13.12 14.38 -9.89
C PRO A 134 -12.15 13.56 -9.03
N GLN A 135 -11.46 14.20 -8.08
CA GLN A 135 -10.61 13.47 -7.14
C GLN A 135 -11.45 12.57 -6.24
N ARG A 136 -10.94 11.39 -5.90
CA ARG A 136 -11.55 10.49 -4.93
C ARG A 136 -10.61 10.25 -3.76
N SER A 137 -11.17 9.79 -2.65
CA SER A 137 -10.40 9.65 -1.41
C SER A 137 -10.98 8.59 -0.48
N SER A 138 -10.13 8.14 0.45
CA SER A 138 -10.51 7.29 1.56
C SER A 138 -9.73 7.66 2.83
N THR A 139 -10.17 7.10 3.96
CA THR A 139 -9.56 7.34 5.26
C THR A 139 -9.38 6.04 6.02
N ALA A 140 -8.28 5.93 6.77
CA ALA A 140 -8.03 4.88 7.75
C ALA A 140 -7.55 5.49 9.08
N ARG A 141 -7.68 4.73 10.17
CA ARG A 141 -7.19 5.15 11.49
C ARG A 141 -5.89 4.44 11.84
N LEU A 142 -4.91 5.19 12.31
CA LEU A 142 -3.66 4.67 12.88
C LEU A 142 -3.70 4.85 14.39
N HIS A 143 -3.77 3.73 15.10
CA HIS A 143 -3.79 3.64 16.56
C HIS A 143 -2.38 3.33 17.04
N ILE A 144 -1.81 4.22 17.85
CA ILE A 144 -0.44 4.13 18.34
C ILE A 144 -0.48 3.98 19.86
N GLU A 145 -0.06 2.82 20.36
CA GLU A 145 0.18 2.59 21.78
C GLU A 145 1.67 2.75 22.08
N TRP A 146 2.02 3.70 22.94
CA TRP A 146 3.40 3.87 23.39
C TRP A 146 3.68 2.95 24.57
N ILE A 147 4.59 2.00 24.40
CA ILE A 147 4.98 1.04 25.43
C ILE A 147 6.35 1.39 26.03
N ARG A 148 6.63 0.92 27.24
CA ARG A 148 7.97 1.05 27.82
C ARG A 148 8.97 0.35 26.90
N ARG A 149 10.12 0.97 26.69
CA ARG A 149 11.19 0.33 25.92
C ARG A 149 11.57 -0.99 26.61
N PRO A 150 11.43 -2.14 25.95
CA PRO A 150 11.81 -3.42 26.53
C PRO A 150 13.31 -3.41 26.86
N PRO A 151 13.73 -4.14 27.91
CA PRO A 151 15.15 -4.34 28.15
C PRO A 151 15.79 -5.05 26.94
N PRO A 152 17.04 -4.73 26.59
CA PRO A 152 17.75 -5.43 25.51
C PRO A 152 17.80 -6.94 25.77
N SER A 153 17.72 -7.73 24.69
CA SER A 153 17.94 -9.17 24.79
C SER A 153 19.33 -9.46 25.36
N THR A 154 19.40 -10.38 26.32
CA THR A 154 20.67 -10.93 26.82
C THR A 154 21.20 -12.07 25.96
N LEU A 155 20.41 -12.54 24.99
CA LEU A 155 20.73 -13.61 24.06
C LEU A 155 20.94 -13.05 22.64
N PRO A 156 21.81 -13.67 21.82
CA PRO A 156 21.97 -13.27 20.43
C PRO A 156 20.66 -13.46 19.66
N LEU A 157 20.31 -12.48 18.82
CA LEU A 157 19.15 -12.57 17.94
C LEU A 157 19.54 -13.34 16.69
N LEU A 158 18.95 -14.52 16.51
CA LEU A 158 19.17 -15.38 15.35
C LEU A 158 17.83 -15.66 14.68
N PHE A 159 17.75 -15.55 13.36
CA PHE A 159 16.60 -16.04 12.59
C PHE A 159 16.56 -17.57 12.65
N ASP A 160 15.35 -18.14 12.57
CA ASP A 160 15.18 -19.60 12.50
C ASP A 160 15.89 -20.17 11.26
N GLU A 161 15.83 -19.45 10.14
CA GLU A 161 16.44 -19.83 8.87
C GLU A 161 17.39 -18.75 8.35
N GLN A 162 18.43 -19.16 7.61
CA GLN A 162 19.31 -18.23 6.89
C GLN A 162 18.70 -17.72 5.58
N PHE A 163 17.73 -18.46 5.02
CA PHE A 163 17.06 -18.13 3.76
C PHE A 163 15.57 -18.45 3.86
N TYR A 164 14.73 -17.47 3.56
CA TYR A 164 13.28 -17.63 3.46
C TYR A 164 12.86 -17.53 1.99
N ASN A 165 12.13 -18.52 1.50
CA ASN A 165 11.57 -18.53 0.15
C ASN A 165 10.05 -18.56 0.23
N PHE A 166 9.40 -17.56 -0.36
CA PHE A 166 7.95 -17.44 -0.41
C PHE A 166 7.48 -17.32 -1.87
N THR A 167 6.25 -17.75 -2.13
CA THR A 167 5.59 -17.63 -3.43
C THR A 167 4.21 -17.03 -3.23
N VAL A 168 3.87 -16.04 -4.04
CA VAL A 168 2.57 -15.36 -4.04
C VAL A 168 1.98 -15.45 -5.45
N MET A 169 0.66 -15.57 -5.57
CA MET A 169 -0.02 -15.55 -6.85
C MET A 169 -0.27 -14.10 -7.29
N GLU A 170 -0.24 -13.84 -8.60
CA GLU A 170 -0.48 -12.49 -9.14
C GLU A 170 -1.87 -11.93 -8.81
N ASN A 171 -2.83 -12.81 -8.54
CA ASN A 171 -4.21 -12.48 -8.23
C ASN A 171 -4.50 -12.49 -6.72
N ASP A 172 -3.48 -12.67 -5.89
CA ASP A 172 -3.63 -12.55 -4.45
C ASP A 172 -4.00 -11.11 -4.08
N LYS A 173 -4.75 -10.99 -2.99
CA LYS A 173 -5.26 -9.69 -2.57
C LYS A 173 -4.11 -8.84 -2.04
N VAL A 174 -4.23 -7.53 -2.20
CA VAL A 174 -3.35 -6.59 -1.48
C VAL A 174 -3.51 -6.85 0.02
N SER A 175 -2.38 -6.92 0.75
CA SER A 175 -2.23 -7.34 2.14
C SER A 175 -2.43 -8.83 2.45
N GLU A 176 -2.39 -9.69 1.43
CA GLU A 176 -2.23 -11.12 1.65
C GLU A 176 -0.87 -11.41 2.27
N ILE A 177 -0.83 -12.29 3.29
CA ILE A 177 0.43 -12.66 3.93
C ILE A 177 1.22 -13.54 2.97
N VAL A 178 2.37 -13.06 2.53
CA VAL A 178 3.29 -13.77 1.65
C VAL A 178 4.08 -14.83 2.43
N GLY A 179 4.39 -14.55 3.70
CA GLY A 179 5.11 -15.48 4.56
C GLY A 179 5.42 -14.92 5.94
N VAL A 180 6.01 -15.76 6.80
CA VAL A 180 6.40 -15.39 8.16
C VAL A 180 7.90 -15.61 8.34
N VAL A 181 8.58 -14.59 8.86
CA VAL A 181 9.98 -14.65 9.28
C VAL A 181 10.02 -14.67 10.81
N SER A 182 10.74 -15.63 11.38
CA SER A 182 10.76 -15.91 12.82
C SER A 182 12.18 -15.97 13.39
N LEU A 183 12.31 -15.78 14.71
CA LEU A 183 13.59 -15.85 15.43
C LEU A 183 13.69 -17.13 16.27
N GLN A 184 14.91 -17.65 16.38
CA GLN A 184 15.26 -18.69 17.37
C GLN A 184 15.06 -18.12 18.77
N GLN A 185 14.01 -18.61 19.43
CA GLN A 185 13.61 -18.37 20.83
C GLN A 185 14.17 -17.08 21.48
N SER A 186 13.41 -16.00 21.38
CA SER A 186 13.64 -14.76 22.13
C SER A 186 12.57 -14.60 23.22
N SER A 187 12.98 -14.40 24.48
CA SER A 187 12.08 -13.93 25.54
C SER A 187 11.92 -12.40 25.55
N ALA A 188 12.69 -11.70 24.71
CA ALA A 188 12.65 -10.25 24.56
C ALA A 188 11.74 -9.84 23.39
N LEU A 189 11.05 -8.71 23.55
CA LEU A 189 10.31 -8.09 22.46
C LEU A 189 11.29 -7.50 21.45
N VAL A 190 11.20 -7.97 20.21
CA VAL A 190 12.08 -7.61 19.10
C VAL A 190 11.35 -6.76 18.07
N TRP A 191 12.12 -5.99 17.30
CA TRP A 191 11.62 -5.18 16.20
C TRP A 191 12.29 -5.67 14.91
N PHE A 192 11.51 -5.76 13.84
CA PHE A 192 12.03 -6.09 12.52
C PHE A 192 12.09 -4.85 11.64
N ASP A 193 13.00 -4.85 10.68
CA ASP A 193 13.12 -3.80 9.66
C ASP A 193 13.51 -4.45 8.32
N ILE A 194 12.95 -3.95 7.21
CA ILE A 194 13.22 -4.46 5.86
C ILE A 194 14.15 -3.46 5.17
N THR A 195 15.43 -3.81 5.01
CA THR A 195 16.50 -2.89 4.58
C THR A 195 16.88 -2.97 3.08
N GLY A 196 16.12 -3.73 2.26
CA GLY A 196 16.38 -3.95 0.82
C GLY A 196 15.86 -2.84 -0.12
N LYS A 197 16.27 -2.85 -1.40
CA LYS A 197 15.98 -1.80 -2.39
C LYS A 197 14.50 -1.74 -2.83
N HIS A 198 13.73 -0.87 -2.16
CA HIS A 198 12.78 0.10 -2.74
C HIS A 198 13.05 1.46 -2.01
N PRO A 199 12.61 2.65 -2.52
CA PRO A 199 13.21 3.96 -2.17
C PRO A 199 13.21 4.23 -0.65
N PRO A 200 14.19 5.01 -0.14
CA PRO A 200 14.81 4.83 1.17
C PRO A 200 13.78 4.60 2.25
N VAL A 201 13.74 3.35 2.71
CA VAL A 201 13.05 2.92 3.93
C VAL A 201 13.64 3.76 5.06
N GLY A 202 12.86 4.74 5.51
CA GLY A 202 13.15 5.46 6.74
C GLY A 202 12.90 4.50 7.89
N GLU A 203 13.98 4.12 8.57
CA GLU A 203 14.06 3.51 9.90
C GLU A 203 12.69 3.32 10.59
N GLY A 204 12.15 2.10 10.52
CA GLY A 204 11.02 1.66 11.35
C GLY A 204 9.69 1.52 10.64
N ASP A 205 9.44 0.33 10.10
CA ASP A 205 8.12 -0.30 10.16
C ASP A 205 8.13 -1.34 11.30
N PRO A 206 7.75 -0.96 12.52
CA PRO A 206 7.68 -1.86 13.65
C PRO A 206 6.43 -2.72 13.53
N LEU A 207 6.57 -3.84 12.82
CA LEU A 207 5.71 -4.99 13.00
C LEU A 207 6.40 -5.92 14.00
N SER A 208 6.08 -5.83 15.30
CA SER A 208 5.94 -7.05 16.11
C SER A 208 5.39 -6.77 17.51
N ALA A 209 4.55 -7.69 17.96
CA ALA A 209 4.59 -8.18 19.33
C ALA A 209 4.46 -9.71 19.26
N GLY A 210 5.56 -10.43 18.99
CA GLY A 210 5.49 -11.90 18.93
C GLY A 210 6.74 -12.68 18.53
N GLY A 211 7.85 -12.05 18.11
CA GLY A 211 9.01 -12.79 17.59
C GLY A 211 8.86 -13.26 16.14
N GLU A 212 7.78 -12.83 15.49
CA GLU A 212 7.46 -13.08 14.09
C GLU A 212 7.21 -11.74 13.37
N LEU A 213 7.62 -11.70 12.10
CA LEU A 213 7.30 -10.66 11.12
C LEU A 213 6.48 -11.31 10.00
N CYS A 214 5.25 -10.82 9.79
CA CYS A 214 4.49 -11.14 8.59
C CYS A 214 5.01 -10.27 7.44
N VAL A 215 5.42 -10.91 6.35
CA VAL A 215 5.72 -10.25 5.08
C VAL A 215 4.41 -10.20 4.31
N VAL A 216 3.96 -8.99 3.98
CA VAL A 216 2.73 -8.68 3.22
C VAL A 216 3.06 -7.95 1.93
#